data_AF-A0A534JM21-F1
#
_entry.id   AF-A0A534JM21-F1
#
_cell.length_a   1.000
_cell.length_b   1.000
_cell.length_c   1.000
_cell.angle_alpha   90.00
_cell.angle_beta   90.00
_cell.angle_gamma   90.00
#
_symmetry.space_group_name_H-M   'P 1'
#
loop_
_entity.id
_entity.type
_entity.pdbx_description
1 polymer ?
#
loop_
_entity_poly.entity_id
_entity_poly.type
_entity_poly.pdbx_seq_one_letter_code
_entity_poly.pdbx_strand_id
1 'polypeptide(L)' 'MATETVELEQEWRTSDRWAGILRPYGAADVERLRGSIRIRHTLAELGAERLWELLRTEDY' A
#
# COMPACT_ATOMS: atom_id res chain seq x y z
N MET A 1 1.73 -5.51 17.66
CA MET A 1 2.58 -4.43 17.12
C MET A 1 3.54 -4.99 16.06
N ALA A 2 4.42 -5.96 16.36
CA ALA A 2 5.37 -6.51 15.35
C ALA A 2 4.76 -7.21 14.13
N THR A 3 3.54 -7.75 14.23
CA THR A 3 2.91 -8.52 13.14
C THR A 3 2.50 -7.63 11.95
N GLU A 4 2.03 -6.41 12.19
CA GLU A 4 1.55 -5.52 11.11
C GLU A 4 2.69 -4.96 10.25
N THR A 5 3.87 -4.72 10.84
CA THR A 5 5.06 -4.33 10.09
C THR A 5 5.43 -5.41 9.07
N VAL A 6 5.43 -6.67 9.51
CA VAL A 6 5.77 -7.82 8.68
C VAL A 6 4.74 -8.00 7.57
N GLU A 7 3.45 -7.88 7.89
CA GLU A 7 2.37 -7.95 6.90
C GLU A 7 2.52 -6.88 5.80
N LEU A 8 2.83 -5.64 6.17
CA LEU A 8 3.06 -4.55 5.20
C LEU A 8 4.28 -4.83 4.30
N GLU A 9 5.38 -5.34 4.86
CA GLU A 9 6.54 -5.73 4.06
C GLU A 9 6.25 -6.90 3.13
N GLN A 10 5.45 -7.87 3.57
CA GLN A 10 5.00 -8.97 2.71
C GLN A 10 4.13 -8.44 1.58
N GLU A 11 3.17 -7.57 1.87
CA GLU A 11 2.30 -6.94 0.85
C GLU A 11 3.12 -6.21 -0.21
N TRP A 12 4.15 -5.46 0.19
CA TRP A 12 5.04 -4.77 -0.76
C TRP A 12 5.84 -5.72 -1.64
N ARG A 13 6.13 -6.95 -1.17
CA ARG A 13 6.89 -7.95 -1.92
C ARG A 13 6.01 -8.81 -2.83
N THR A 14 4.78 -9.08 -2.43
CA THR A 14 3.89 -10.02 -3.14
C THR A 14 2.93 -9.31 -4.09
N SER A 15 2.58 -8.05 -3.83
CA SER A 15 1.61 -7.34 -4.64
C SER A 15 2.22 -6.79 -5.93
N ASP A 16 1.62 -7.17 -7.07
CA ASP A 16 1.91 -6.60 -8.39
C ASP A 16 1.79 -5.07 -8.40
N ARG A 17 0.96 -4.51 -7.53
CA ARG A 17 0.76 -3.05 -7.39
C ARG A 17 2.06 -2.32 -7.05
N TRP A 18 2.94 -2.98 -6.32
CA TRP A 18 4.17 -2.41 -5.78
C TRP A 18 5.43 -2.94 -6.49
N ALA A 19 5.27 -3.78 -7.52
CA ALA A 19 6.37 -4.32 -8.32
C ALA A 19 7.17 -3.18 -8.98
N GLY A 20 8.50 -3.18 -8.76
CA GLY A 20 9.42 -2.19 -9.32
C GLY A 20 9.49 -0.84 -8.58
N ILE A 21 8.77 -0.68 -7.46
CA ILE A 21 8.76 0.59 -6.71
C ILE A 21 9.84 0.59 -5.62
N LEU A 22 10.83 1.47 -5.77
CA LEU A 22 11.89 1.67 -4.78
C LEU A 22 11.40 2.58 -3.65
N ARG A 23 11.47 2.09 -2.41
CA ARG A 23 11.19 2.88 -1.20
C ARG A 23 12.48 3.00 -0.37
N PRO A 24 12.98 4.21 -0.08
CA PRO A 24 14.19 4.40 0.72
C PRO A 24 13.96 4.32 2.23
N TYR A 25 12.83 3.74 2.67
CA TYR A 25 12.42 3.60 4.08
C TYR A 25 11.76 2.24 4.31
N GLY A 26 11.79 1.75 5.55
CA GLY A 26 11.19 0.47 5.94
C GLY A 26 9.73 0.56 6.36
N ALA A 27 9.07 -0.58 6.55
CA ALA A 27 7.71 -0.62 7.08
C ALA A 27 7.63 -0.08 8.52
N ALA A 28 8.69 -0.24 9.31
CA ALA A 28 8.76 0.28 10.68
C ALA A 28 8.68 1.81 10.74
N ASP A 29 9.25 2.52 9.76
CA ASP A 29 9.14 3.98 9.66
C ASP A 29 7.71 4.42 9.34
N VAL A 30 7.00 3.65 8.52
CA VAL A 30 5.59 3.91 8.20
C VAL A 30 4.73 3.72 9.43
N GLU A 31 4.93 2.65 10.20
CA GLU A 31 4.17 2.40 11.44
C GLU A 31 4.41 3.49 12.49
N ARG A 32 5.68 3.92 12.65
CA ARG A 32 6.05 5.01 13.56
C ARG A 32 5.32 6.32 13.26
N LEU A 33 5.08 6.63 11.99
CA LEU A 33 4.42 7.87 11.56
C LEU A 33 2.89 7.75 11.43
N ARG A 34 2.34 6.53 11.41
CA ARG A 34 0.91 6.26 11.22
C ARG A 34 0.05 6.73 12.40
N GLY A 35 0.64 6.79 13.60
CA GLY A 35 -0.09 7.06 14.84
C GLY A 35 -0.99 5.90 15.28
N SER A 36 -1.65 6.06 16.43
CA SER A 36 -2.39 4.96 17.07
C SER A 36 -3.79 4.72 16.51
N ILE A 37 -4.39 5.70 15.82
CA ILE A 37 -5.77 5.63 15.33
C ILE A 37 -5.75 5.54 13.80
N ARG A 38 -6.33 4.47 13.26
CA ARG A 38 -6.50 4.28 11.82
C ARG A 38 -7.82 4.91 11.36
N ILE A 39 -7.74 6.03 10.66
CA ILE A 39 -8.89 6.62 9.95
C ILE A 39 -9.01 5.92 8.60
N ARG A 40 -10.18 5.35 8.31
CA ARG A 40 -10.45 4.72 7.01
C ARG A 40 -10.77 5.79 5.97
N HIS A 41 -10.11 5.70 4.81
CA HIS A 41 -10.30 6.64 3.70
C HIS A 41 -11.00 5.93 2.54
N THR A 42 -12.26 5.55 2.73
CA THR A 42 -13.03 4.69 1.82
C THR A 42 -13.03 5.15 0.36
N LEU A 43 -13.21 6.45 0.10
CA LEU A 43 -13.19 6.98 -1.27
C LEU A 43 -11.79 6.93 -1.91
N ALA A 44 -10.75 7.14 -1.11
CA ALA A 44 -9.37 7.08 -1.60
C ALA A 44 -8.96 5.63 -1.90
N GLU A 45 -9.36 4.69 -1.05
CA GLU A 45 -9.15 3.26 -1.25
C GLU A 45 -9.81 2.80 -2.55
N LEU A 46 -11.13 3.01 -2.69
CA LEU A 46 -11.89 2.58 -3.87
C LEU A 46 -11.43 3.27 -5.16
N GLY A 47 -11.10 4.56 -5.09
CA GLY A 47 -10.63 5.32 -6.24
C GLY A 47 -9.26 4.85 -6.74
N ALA A 48 -8.33 4.55 -5.83
CA ALA A 48 -6.99 4.06 -6.18
C ALA A 48 -7.03 2.66 -6.79
N GLU A 49 -7.88 1.77 -6.26
CA GLU A 49 -8.11 0.43 -6.80
C GLU A 49 -8.67 0.50 -8.22
N ARG A 50 -9.78 1.22 -8.41
CA ARG A 50 -10.42 1.36 -9.72
C ARG A 50 -9.50 1.98 -10.76
N LEU A 51 -8.76 3.03 -10.39
CA LEU A 51 -7.81 3.67 -11.30
C LEU A 51 -6.69 2.71 -11.71
N TRP A 52 -6.17 1.94 -10.75
CA TRP A 52 -5.14 0.94 -11.02
C TRP A 52 -5.61 -0.16 -11.97
N GLU A 53 -6.85 -0.63 -11.79
CA GLU A 53 -7.47 -1.60 -12.70
C GLU A 53 -7.57 -1.03 -14.11
N LEU A 54 -8.14 0.18 -14.27
CA LEU A 54 -8.29 0.82 -15.58
C LEU A 54 -6.95 0.96 -16.32
N LEU A 55 -5.89 1.38 -15.63
CA LEU A 55 -4.55 1.51 -16.20
C LEU A 55 -3.94 0.19 -16.69
N ARG A 56 -4.45 -0.96 -16.21
CA ARG A 56 -3.95 -2.30 -16.58
C ARG A 56 -4.84 -3.01 -17.59
N THR A 57 -6.11 -2.66 -17.65
CA THR A 57 -7.11 -3.39 -18.45
C THR A 57 -7.53 -2.67 -19.71
N GLU A 58 -7.44 -1.34 -19.76
CA GLU A 58 -7.76 -0.59 -20.98
C GLU A 58 -6.49 -0.41 -21.82
N ASP A 59 -6.57 -0.82 -23.09
CA ASP A 59 -5.55 -0.54 -24.09
C ASP A 59 -5.57 0.97 -24.41
N TYR A 60 -4.40 1.61 -24.36
CA TYR A 60 -4.20 3.02 -24.72
C TYR A 60 -3.56 3.14 -26.12
#